data_AF-A0AAZ3NZN5-F1
#
_entry.id   AF-A0AAZ3NZN5-F1
#
_cell.length_a   1.000
_cell.length_b   1.000
_cell.length_c   1.000
_cell.angle_alpha   90.00
_cell.angle_beta   90.00
_cell.angle_gamma   90.00
#
_symmetry.space_group_name_H-M   'P 1'
#
loop_
_entity.id
_entity.type
_entity.pdbx_description
1 polymer ?
#
loop_
_entity_poly.entity_id
_entity_poly.type
_entity_poly.pdbx_seq_one_letter_code
_entity_poly.pdbx_strand_id
1 'polypeptide(L)'
;LGFRYKMRSVYAHFPINVVMQESGKYIRRVRMRQGVSCAVSAAQKDELILEGNDIELVSNSAALIQQATTVKNKDIRKFLDGIYVSEKGTAVQKED
;
A
#
# COMPACT_ATOMS: atom_id res chain seq x y z
N LEU A 1 -18.99 -6.51 7.14
CA LEU A 1 -17.74 -7.03 6.54
C LEU A 1 -16.94 -5.82 6.07
N GLY A 2 -15.70 -5.65 6.54
CA GLY A 2 -14.81 -4.58 6.05
C GLY A 2 -14.12 -4.96 4.75
N PHE A 3 -13.45 -4.02 4.11
CA PHE A 3 -12.61 -4.21 2.93
C PHE A 3 -11.14 -4.31 3.34
N ARG A 4 -10.40 -5.19 2.66
CA ARG A 4 -8.95 -5.36 2.85
C ARG A 4 -8.26 -5.36 1.51
N TYR A 5 -7.32 -4.44 1.32
CA TYR A 5 -6.47 -4.37 0.15
C TYR A 5 -5.06 -4.74 0.55
N LYS A 6 -4.44 -5.68 -0.18
CA LYS A 6 -3.03 -6.00 -0.01
C LYS A 6 -2.25 -5.27 -1.09
N MET A 7 -1.15 -4.65 -0.71
CA MET A 7 -0.21 -4.02 -1.61
C MET A 7 1.17 -4.65 -1.44
N ARG A 8 1.92 -4.76 -2.53
CA ARG A 8 3.27 -5.31 -2.55
C ARG A 8 4.27 -4.25 -2.98
N SER A 9 5.35 -4.12 -2.23
CA SER A 9 6.50 -3.32 -2.60
C SER A 9 7.39 -4.14 -3.54
N VAL A 10 7.58 -3.64 -4.75
CA VAL A 10 8.39 -4.25 -5.80
C VAL A 10 9.62 -3.38 -6.01
N TYR A 11 10.80 -4.00 -6.03
CA TYR A 11 12.07 -3.34 -6.27
C TYR A 11 13.08 -4.31 -6.87
N ALA A 12 13.95 -3.81 -7.75
CA ALA A 12 15.02 -4.62 -8.33
C ALA A 12 16.31 -4.62 -7.48
N HIS A 13 16.68 -3.46 -6.92
CA HIS A 13 17.98 -3.31 -6.25
C HIS A 13 17.91 -2.53 -4.94
N PHE A 14 17.13 -1.44 -4.90
CA PHE A 14 16.98 -0.61 -3.70
C PHE A 14 15.70 -0.99 -2.95
N PRO A 15 15.77 -1.59 -1.75
CA PRO A 15 14.60 -1.98 -0.99
C PRO A 15 13.79 -0.75 -0.56
N ILE A 16 12.45 -0.88 -0.60
CA ILE A 16 11.52 0.18 -0.21
C ILE A 16 11.18 0.01 1.28
N ASN A 17 11.64 0.94 2.12
CA ASN A 17 11.29 0.96 3.54
C ASN A 17 9.97 1.70 3.75
N VAL A 18 8.97 1.00 4.30
CA VAL A 18 7.67 1.57 4.66
C VAL A 18 7.58 1.69 6.18
N VAL A 19 7.26 2.88 6.67
CA VAL A 19 7.14 3.18 8.10
C VAL A 19 5.88 3.99 8.34
N MET A 20 5.08 3.60 9.34
CA MET A 20 3.84 4.28 9.72
C MET A 20 4.11 5.15 10.95
N GLN A 21 4.41 6.43 10.72
CA GLN A 21 4.62 7.43 11.77
C GLN A 21 3.96 8.74 11.40
N GLU A 22 3.48 9.48 12.41
CA GLU A 22 2.87 10.80 12.22
C GLU A 22 3.91 11.91 12.02
N SER A 23 5.14 11.71 12.50
CA SER A 23 6.24 12.68 12.42
C SER A 23 7.54 12.01 11.97
N GLY A 24 8.49 12.79 11.46
CA GLY A 24 9.80 12.29 10.98
C GLY A 24 10.10 12.66 9.52
N LYS A 25 11.38 12.83 9.17
CA LYS A 25 11.80 13.31 7.84
C LYS A 25 11.82 12.15 6.83
N TYR A 26 10.80 12.08 5.98
CA TYR A 26 10.65 11.06 4.93
C TYR A 26 10.54 11.71 3.55
N ILE A 27 11.04 11.03 2.51
CA ILE A 27 11.07 11.56 1.14
C ILE A 27 9.66 11.67 0.56
N ARG A 28 8.82 10.65 0.78
CA ARG A 28 7.44 10.56 0.30
C ARG A 28 6.52 10.27 1.48
N ARG A 29 5.51 11.11 1.69
CA ARG A 29 4.51 10.94 2.75
C ARG A 29 3.13 10.82 2.11
N VAL A 30 2.36 9.85 2.57
CA VAL A 30 0.97 9.65 2.15
C VAL A 30 0.09 9.67 3.39
N ARG A 31 -0.84 10.63 3.44
CA ARG A 31 -1.82 10.70 4.51
C ARG A 31 -2.98 9.77 4.19
N MET A 32 -3.22 8.79 5.06
CA MET A 32 -4.34 7.88 4.91
C MET A 32 -5.67 8.63 5.07
N ARG A 33 -6.72 8.14 4.40
CA ARG A 33 -8.07 8.65 4.61
C ARG A 33 -8.58 8.26 6.00
N GLN A 34 -9.49 9.07 6.53
CA GLN A 34 -10.08 8.81 7.84
C GLN A 34 -10.83 7.48 7.82
N GLY A 35 -10.64 6.65 8.85
CA GLY A 35 -11.27 5.33 8.95
C GLY A 35 -10.57 4.22 8.14
N VAL A 36 -9.41 4.50 7.54
CA VAL A 36 -8.55 3.50 6.90
C VAL A 36 -7.34 3.24 7.79
N SER A 37 -7.17 1.99 8.22
CA SER A 37 -5.96 1.54 8.91
C SER A 37 -4.96 0.96 7.91
N CYS A 38 -3.68 1.09 8.23
CA CYS A 38 -2.58 0.64 7.39
C CYS A 38 -1.56 -0.10 8.26
N ALA A 39 -1.26 -1.35 7.91
CA ALA A 39 -0.39 -2.24 8.66
C ALA A 39 0.60 -2.95 7.72
N VAL A 40 1.83 -3.18 8.16
CA VAL A 40 2.78 -4.05 7.44
C VAL A 40 2.42 -5.50 7.78
N SER A 41 2.33 -6.35 6.76
CA SER A 41 2.00 -7.76 6.93
C SER A 41 3.10 -8.47 7.71
N ALA A 42 2.73 -9.19 8.78
CA ALA A 42 3.66 -10.05 9.51
C ALA A 42 3.91 -11.39 8.78
N ALA A 43 2.95 -11.83 7.96
CA ALA A 43 3.01 -13.11 7.26
C ALA A 43 3.86 -13.04 5.98
N GLN A 44 3.87 -11.89 5.31
CA GLN A 44 4.55 -11.71 4.04
C GLN A 44 5.46 -10.48 4.08
N LYS A 45 6.74 -10.69 3.76
CA LYS A 45 7.70 -9.59 3.64
C LYS A 45 7.30 -8.65 2.50
N ASP A 46 7.53 -7.35 2.70
CA ASP A 46 7.33 -6.27 1.73
C ASP A 46 5.86 -6.10 1.31
N GLU A 47 4.92 -6.57 2.14
CA GLU A 47 3.48 -6.45 1.94
C GLU A 47 2.86 -5.45 2.93
N LEU A 48 1.97 -4.61 2.42
CA LEU A 48 1.21 -3.61 3.17
C LEU A 48 -0.28 -3.93 3.06
N ILE A 49 -0.97 -3.90 4.19
CA ILE A 49 -2.39 -4.20 4.31
C ILE A 49 -3.11 -2.90 4.64
N LEU A 50 -4.09 -2.54 3.80
CA LEU A 50 -5.02 -1.45 4.06
C LEU A 50 -6.39 -2.02 4.39
N GLU A 51 -6.97 -1.58 5.49
CA GLU A 51 -8.30 -2.03 5.94
C GLU A 51 -9.20 -0.84 6.23
N GLY A 52 -10.49 -1.01 5.99
CA GLY A 52 -11.49 0.00 6.29
C GLY A 52 -12.89 -0.49 5.95
N ASN A 53 -13.90 0.22 6.45
CA ASN A 53 -15.29 -0.12 6.18
C ASN A 53 -15.80 0.44 4.85
N ASP A 54 -15.19 1.51 4.35
CA ASP A 54 -15.56 2.15 3.09
C ASP A 54 -14.55 1.80 1.97
N ILE A 55 -15.04 1.15 0.92
CA ILE A 55 -14.23 0.71 -0.22
C ILE A 55 -13.60 1.88 -0.97
N GLU A 56 -14.28 3.02 -1.08
CA GLU A 56 -13.79 4.17 -1.83
C GLU A 56 -12.60 4.79 -1.10
N LEU A 57 -12.71 4.92 0.22
CA LEU A 57 -11.63 5.46 1.06
C LEU A 57 -10.41 4.53 1.09
N VAL A 58 -10.63 3.22 1.19
CA VAL A 58 -9.55 2.21 1.13
C VAL A 58 -8.87 2.24 -0.24
N SER A 59 -9.65 2.22 -1.32
CA SER A 59 -9.14 2.26 -2.70
C SER A 59 -8.39 3.56 -2.99
N ASN A 60 -8.92 4.70 -2.55
CA ASN A 60 -8.26 6.00 -2.73
C ASN A 60 -6.94 6.07 -1.96
N SER A 61 -6.90 5.56 -0.72
CA SER A 61 -5.67 5.50 0.07
C SER A 61 -4.60 4.63 -0.60
N ALA A 62 -4.98 3.46 -1.12
CA ALA A 62 -4.08 2.59 -1.88
C ALA A 62 -3.56 3.27 -3.16
N ALA A 63 -4.42 3.96 -3.90
CA ALA A 63 -4.05 4.69 -5.11
C ALA A 63 -3.04 5.81 -4.83
N LEU A 64 -3.20 6.54 -3.72
CA LEU A 64 -2.25 7.58 -3.31
C LEU A 64 -0.85 7.02 -3.03
N ILE A 65 -0.76 5.83 -2.40
CA ILE A 65 0.52 5.14 -2.16
C ILE A 65 1.19 4.77 -3.49
N GLN A 66 0.44 4.19 -4.42
CA GLN A 66 0.96 3.80 -5.72
C GLN A 66 1.43 5.04 -6.51
N GLN A 67 0.63 6.10 -6.58
CA GLN A 67 0.98 7.34 -7.28
C GLN A 67 2.20 8.04 -6.68
N ALA A 68 2.33 8.01 -5.35
CA ALA A 68 3.49 8.57 -4.67
C ALA A 68 4.77 7.82 -5.02
N THR A 69 4.68 6.51 -5.31
CA THR A 69 5.83 5.67 -5.58
C THR A 69 6.22 5.59 -7.06
N THR A 70 5.36 6.00 -7.98
CA THR A 70 5.58 5.98 -9.43
C THR A 70 6.93 6.55 -9.85
N VAL A 71 7.64 5.78 -10.69
CA VAL A 71 8.90 6.18 -11.32
C VAL A 71 8.62 7.28 -12.35
N LYS A 72 9.44 8.35 -12.32
CA LYS A 72 9.38 9.46 -13.28
C LYS A 72 10.66 9.51 -14.11
N ASN A 73 10.56 10.03 -15.33
CA ASN A 73 11.68 10.26 -16.25
C ASN A 73 12.50 8.99 -16.62
N LYS A 74 11.89 7.80 -16.55
CA LYS A 74 12.45 6.51 -16.98
C LYS A 74 11.38 5.63 -17.61
N ASP A 75 11.76 4.59 -18.36
CA ASP A 75 10.82 3.62 -18.92
C ASP A 75 10.23 2.75 -17.79
N ILE A 76 8.94 2.94 -17.52
CA ILE A 76 8.18 2.23 -16.49
C ILE A 76 8.05 0.72 -16.75
N ARG A 77 8.30 0.25 -17.99
CA ARG A 77 8.28 -1.18 -18.32
C ARG A 77 9.59 -1.87 -17.95
N LYS A 78 10.68 -1.11 -17.77
CA LYS A 78 11.97 -1.59 -17.32
C LYS A 78 12.17 -1.36 -15.82
N PHE A 79 11.74 -0.20 -15.32
CA PHE A 79 11.81 0.16 -13.92
C PHE A 79 10.44 -0.03 -13.27
N LEU A 80 10.18 -1.25 -12.81
CA LEU A 80 8.95 -1.67 -12.15
C LEU A 80 8.94 -1.38 -10.64
N ASP A 81 9.87 -0.55 -10.16
CA ASP A 81 10.00 -0.21 -8.75
C ASP A 81 8.79 0.63 -8.29
N GLY A 82 8.09 0.16 -7.26
CA GLY A 82 6.88 0.82 -6.77
C GLY A 82 6.09 -0.04 -5.79
N ILE A 83 5.00 0.51 -5.27
CA ILE A 83 4.06 -0.22 -4.40
C ILE A 83 2.74 -0.37 -5.14
N TYR A 84 2.30 -1.60 -5.35
CA TYR A 84 1.14 -1.93 -6.19
C TYR A 84 0.10 -2.73 -5.42
N VAL A 85 -1.18 -2.56 -5.73
CA VAL A 85 -2.25 -3.41 -5.20
C VAL A 85 -2.11 -4.81 -5.79
N SER A 86 -1.88 -5.81 -4.93
CA SER A 86 -1.76 -7.21 -5.33
C SER A 86 -3.08 -7.97 -5.19
N GLU A 87 -3.92 -7.61 -4.21
CA GLU A 87 -5.19 -8.30 -3.94
C GLU A 87 -6.22 -7.31 -3.39
N LYS A 88 -7.49 -7.52 -3.77
CA LYS A 88 -8.66 -6.82 -3.21
C LYS A 88 -9.60 -7.87 -2.63
N GLY A 89 -9.89 -7.77 -1.34
CA GLY A 89 -10.75 -8.72 -0.64
C GLY A 89 -11.51 -8.11 0.53
N THR A 90 -12.07 -8.97 1.36
CA THR A 90 -12.78 -8.62 2.59
C THR A 90 -11.88 -8.79 3.81
N ALA A 91 -12.08 -7.95 4.83
CA ALA A 91 -11.31 -8.00 6.07
C ALA A 91 -11.62 -9.26 6.91
N VAL A 92 -12.86 -9.76 6.83
CA VAL A 92 -13.25 -11.05 7.42
C VAL A 92 -13.34 -12.05 6.28
N GLN A 93 -12.58 -13.15 6.41
CA GLN A 93 -12.73 -14.30 5.54
C GLN A 93 -13.96 -15.08 6.03
N LYS A 94 -14.88 -15.45 5.13
CA LYS A 94 -15.92 -16.40 5.50
C LYS A 94 -15.24 -17.75 5.66
N GLU A 95 -15.32 -18.32 6.86
CA GLU A 95 -15.03 -19.74 7.05
C GLU A 95 -16.14 -20.51 6.35
N ASP A 96 -15.76 -21.27 5.32
CA ASP A 96 -16.65 -22.24 4.65
C ASP A 96 -16.70 -23.55 5.45
#